data_AF-A0A258BDW5-F1
#
_entry.id   AF-A0A258BDW5-F1
#
_cell.length_a   1.000
_cell.length_b   1.000
_cell.length_c   1.000
_cell.angle_alpha   90.00
_cell.angle_beta   90.00
_cell.angle_gamma   90.00
#
_symmetry.space_group_name_H-M   'P 1'
#
loop_
_entity.id
_entity.type
_entity.pdbx_description
1 polymer ?
#
loop_
_entity_poly.entity_id
_entity_poly.type
_entity_poly.pdbx_seq_one_letter_code
_entity_poly.pdbx_strand_id
1 'polypeptide(L)'
;MQPTSNYPNAFTLVTQCGSLLDPHGALSDEVGNIYIVGIVAEDQAISVALLHDHDLTPFSELSSIEEDVCSYRGSWKWGDKKLPIDPITSSQLSSRYHFVKTPS
;
A
#
# COMPACT_ATOMS: atom_id res chain seq x y z
N MET A 1 14.50 30.01 9.47
CA MET A 1 13.09 29.69 9.22
C MET A 1 13.04 28.38 8.47
N GLN A 2 12.68 27.28 9.15
CA GLN A 2 12.32 26.04 8.46
C GLN A 2 10.86 26.17 8.02
N PRO A 3 10.44 25.59 6.87
CA PRO A 3 9.05 25.57 6.50
C PRO A 3 8.30 24.69 7.50
N THR A 4 7.33 25.29 8.19
CA THR A 4 6.38 24.57 9.04
C THR A 4 5.52 23.70 8.14
N SER A 5 5.79 22.40 8.18
CA SER A 5 4.98 21.36 7.54
C SER A 5 3.54 21.49 8.02
N ASN A 6 2.67 21.99 7.14
CA ASN A 6 1.27 22.31 7.44
C ASN A 6 0.34 21.11 7.17
N TYR A 7 0.84 19.88 7.30
CA TYR A 7 0.06 18.66 7.11
C TYR A 7 -0.53 18.23 8.46
N PRO A 8 -1.83 18.43 8.70
CA PRO A 8 -2.48 17.86 9.87
C PRO A 8 -2.59 16.35 9.61
N ASN A 9 -1.91 15.56 10.44
CA ASN A 9 -1.89 14.08 10.47
C ASN A 9 -0.87 13.44 9.49
N ALA A 10 0.15 12.81 10.07
CA ALA A 10 1.42 12.44 9.43
C ALA A 10 1.41 11.19 8.51
N PHE A 11 0.32 10.90 7.80
CA PHE A 11 0.25 9.76 6.87
C PHE A 11 -0.66 10.09 5.68
N THR A 12 -0.06 10.51 4.56
CA THR A 12 -0.78 10.78 3.31
C THR A 12 -0.13 10.01 2.17
N LEU A 13 -0.93 9.25 1.42
CA LEU A 13 -0.53 8.70 0.13
C LEU A 13 -1.11 9.56 -0.98
N VAL A 14 -0.25 9.92 -1.92
CA VAL A 14 -0.62 10.71 -3.09
C VAL A 14 -0.18 9.93 -4.32
N THR A 15 -1.06 9.81 -5.31
CA THR A 15 -0.70 9.23 -6.61
C THR A 15 0.31 10.13 -7.32
N GLN A 16 0.97 9.62 -8.35
CA GLN A 16 1.90 10.42 -9.16
C GLN A 16 1.22 11.65 -9.81
N CYS A 17 -0.10 11.61 -10.00
CA CYS A 17 -0.89 12.71 -10.57
C CYS A 17 -1.33 13.75 -9.51
N GLY A 18 -1.02 13.54 -8.22
CA GLY A 18 -1.40 14.46 -7.15
C GLY A 18 -2.71 14.11 -6.43
N SER A 19 -3.37 13.01 -6.80
CA SER A 19 -4.63 12.60 -6.21
C SER A 19 -4.43 11.89 -4.87
N LEU A 20 -5.31 12.13 -3.91
CA LEU A 20 -5.26 11.43 -2.63
C LEU A 20 -5.69 9.96 -2.77
N LEU A 21 -4.94 9.07 -2.14
CA LEU A 21 -5.25 7.65 -2.03
C LEU A 21 -5.56 7.31 -0.56
N ASP A 22 -6.77 6.80 -0.30
CA ASP A 22 -7.15 6.25 1.02
C ASP A 22 -6.84 4.74 1.04
N PRO A 23 -5.80 4.29 1.78
CA PRO A 23 -5.40 2.89 1.78
C PRO A 23 -6.31 2.02 2.64
N HIS A 24 -6.64 0.84 2.11
CA HIS A 24 -7.42 -0.19 2.79
C HIS A 24 -6.58 -1.40 3.20
N GLY A 25 -5.42 -1.58 2.58
CA GLY A 25 -4.55 -2.73 2.82
C GLY A 25 -3.34 -2.69 1.91
N ALA A 26 -2.43 -3.62 2.16
CA ALA A 26 -1.32 -3.92 1.28
C ALA A 26 -1.39 -5.37 0.81
N LEU A 27 -0.78 -5.64 -0.34
CA LEU A 27 -0.62 -6.97 -0.88
C LEU A 27 0.87 -7.25 -1.06
N SER A 28 1.29 -8.48 -0.78
CA SER A 28 2.64 -8.97 -1.07
C SER A 28 2.58 -10.06 -2.12
N ASP A 29 3.40 -9.95 -3.18
CA ASP A 29 3.52 -11.03 -4.16
C ASP A 29 4.61 -12.06 -3.83
N GLU A 30 4.68 -13.11 -4.64
CA GLU A 30 5.66 -14.20 -4.53
C GLU A 30 7.12 -13.79 -4.75
N VAL A 31 7.37 -12.59 -5.28
CA VAL A 31 8.71 -12.04 -5.54
C VAL A 31 9.09 -10.97 -4.49
N GLY A 32 8.17 -10.62 -3.60
CA GLY A 32 8.37 -9.62 -2.55
C GLY A 32 8.00 -8.19 -2.96
N ASN A 33 7.25 -8.01 -4.06
CA ASN A 33 6.67 -6.70 -4.38
C ASN A 33 5.53 -6.39 -3.41
N ILE A 34 5.46 -5.15 -2.96
CA ILE A 34 4.39 -4.64 -2.11
C ILE A 34 3.49 -3.72 -2.92
N TYR A 35 2.18 -3.94 -2.81
CA TYR A 35 1.16 -3.15 -3.47
C TYR A 35 0.23 -2.54 -2.45
N ILE A 36 0.03 -1.22 -2.48
CA ILE A 36 -1.01 -0.58 -1.68
C ILE A 36 -2.32 -0.63 -2.44
N VAL A 37 -3.37 -1.11 -1.78
CA VAL A 37 -4.74 -1.10 -2.30
C VAL A 37 -5.51 -0.01 -1.59
N GLY A 38 -6.15 0.86 -2.35
CA GLY A 38 -6.90 2.00 -1.80
C GLY A 38 -7.97 2.51 -2.74
N ILE A 39 -8.68 3.55 -2.31
CA ILE A 39 -9.62 4.30 -3.15
C ILE A 39 -8.99 5.66 -3.45
N VAL A 40 -8.98 6.03 -4.73
CA VAL A 40 -8.58 7.38 -5.14
C VAL A 40 -9.75 8.33 -4.92
N ALA A 41 -9.51 9.44 -4.24
CA ALA A 41 -10.59 10.34 -3.80
C ALA A 41 -11.33 11.00 -4.97
N GLU A 42 -10.65 11.29 -6.07
CA GLU A 42 -11.20 12.07 -7.20
C GLU A 42 -12.25 11.31 -8.00
N ASP A 43 -12.02 10.02 -8.27
CA ASP A 43 -12.87 9.19 -9.12
C ASP A 43 -13.58 8.06 -8.35
N GLN A 44 -13.30 7.94 -7.04
CA GLN A 44 -13.79 6.87 -6.17
C GLN A 44 -13.45 5.47 -6.71
N ALA A 45 -12.40 5.36 -7.53
CA ALA A 45 -11.98 4.10 -8.12
C ALA A 45 -11.06 3.34 -7.16
N ILE A 46 -11.18 2.01 -7.20
CA ILE A 46 -10.20 1.14 -6.55
C ILE A 46 -8.89 1.26 -7.34
N SER A 47 -7.81 1.56 -6.63
CA SER A 47 -6.47 1.68 -7.19
C SER A 47 -5.50 0.76 -6.48
N VAL A 48 -4.51 0.30 -7.24
CA VAL A 48 -3.40 -0.51 -6.76
C VAL A 48 -2.10 0.18 -7.15
N ALA A 49 -1.29 0.51 -6.16
CA ALA A 49 -0.01 1.19 -6.33
C ALA A 49 1.14 0.27 -5.94
N LEU A 50 2.06 0.02 -6.86
CA LEU A 50 3.31 -0.70 -6.58
C LEU A 50 4.27 0.21 -5.82
N LEU A 51 4.76 -0.24 -4.66
CA LEU A 51 5.82 0.43 -3.94
C LEU A 51 7.16 0.16 -4.60
N HIS A 52 7.98 1.22 -4.71
CA HIS A 52 9.35 1.10 -5.18
C HIS A 52 10.32 1.01 -4.00
N ASP A 53 11.58 0.70 -4.28
CA ASP A 53 12.63 0.46 -3.28
C ASP A 53 12.73 1.53 -2.17
N HIS A 54 12.51 2.81 -2.53
CA HIS A 54 12.55 3.92 -1.56
C HIS A 54 11.35 3.95 -0.62
N ASP A 55 10.18 3.48 -1.08
CA ASP A 55 8.95 3.38 -0.29
C ASP A 55 8.95 2.13 0.61
N LEU A 56 9.76 1.11 0.27
CA LEU A 56 9.82 -0.14 1.03
C LEU A 56 10.43 0.05 2.43
N THR A 57 11.40 0.97 2.57
CA THR A 57 12.00 1.26 3.88
C THR A 57 10.98 1.79 4.90
N PRO A 58 10.28 2.92 4.63
CA PRO A 58 9.27 3.43 5.56
C PRO A 58 8.08 2.48 5.72
N PHE A 59 7.71 1.73 4.68
CA PHE A 59 6.67 0.71 4.79
C PHE A 59 7.05 -0.41 5.76
N SER A 60 8.29 -0.91 5.67
CA SER A 60 8.81 -1.98 6.53
C SER A 60 8.85 -1.57 8.00
N GLU A 61 9.29 -0.35 8.31
CA GLU A 61 9.32 0.18 9.67
C GLU A 61 7.94 0.26 10.34
N LEU A 62 6.90 0.45 9.53
CA LEU A 62 5.51 0.51 9.97
C LEU A 62 4.81 -0.86 9.93
N SER A 63 5.48 -1.88 9.41
CA SER A 63 4.92 -3.21 9.22
C SER A 63 5.27 -4.14 10.38
N SER A 64 4.40 -5.09 10.64
CA SER A 64 4.59 -6.11 11.68
C SER A 64 4.06 -7.44 11.17
N ILE A 65 4.84 -8.49 11.37
CA ILE A 65 4.44 -9.87 11.08
C ILE A 65 3.93 -10.47 12.39
N GLU A 66 2.71 -10.97 12.36
CA GLU A 66 2.11 -11.67 13.48
C GLU A 66 2.04 -13.17 13.16
N GLU A 67 2.45 -13.99 14.12
CA GLU A 67 2.26 -15.43 14.08
C GLU A 67 0.81 -15.73 14.44
N ASP A 68 0.07 -16.28 13.48
CA ASP A 68 -1.22 -16.92 13.71
C ASP A 68 -1.02 -18.44 13.64
N VAL A 69 -1.89 -19.20 14.30
CA VAL A 69 -1.68 -20.60 14.73
C VAL A 69 -1.36 -21.58 13.58
N CYS A 70 -1.52 -21.18 12.32
CA CYS A 70 -1.14 -21.92 11.11
C CYS A 70 -0.72 -21.01 9.93
N SER A 71 -0.49 -19.70 10.15
CA SER A 71 -0.15 -18.76 9.07
C SER A 71 0.56 -17.50 9.58
N TYR A 72 1.27 -16.82 8.69
CA TYR A 72 1.79 -15.49 8.94
C TYR A 72 0.79 -14.47 8.42
N ARG A 73 0.38 -13.53 9.27
CA ARG A 73 -0.41 -12.37 8.86
C ARG A 73 0.43 -11.12 9.02
N GLY A 74 0.69 -10.45 7.90
CA GLY A 74 1.31 -9.14 7.93
C GLY A 74 0.28 -8.07 8.25
N SER A 75 0.73 -7.02 8.92
CA SER A 75 -0.07 -5.83 9.17
C SER A 75 0.80 -4.60 9.07
N TRP A 76 0.20 -3.49 8.65
CA TRP A 76 0.88 -2.22 8.47
C TRP A 76 0.14 -1.13 9.25
N LYS A 77 0.89 -0.34 10.02
CA LYS A 77 0.34 0.77 10.79
C LYS A 77 0.16 2.00 9.89
N TRP A 78 -1.09 2.46 9.78
CA TRP A 78 -1.48 3.66 9.03
C TRP A 78 -2.22 4.63 9.95
N GLY A 79 -1.49 5.58 10.53
CA GLY A 79 -2.01 6.43 11.60
C GLY A 79 -2.44 5.58 12.81
N ASP A 80 -3.71 5.69 13.20
CA ASP A 80 -4.33 4.89 14.26
C ASP A 80 -4.94 3.57 13.73
N LYS A 81 -4.92 3.35 12.42
CA LYS A 81 -5.42 2.12 11.79
C LYS A 81 -4.31 1.08 11.67
N LYS A 82 -4.70 -0.18 11.79
CA LYS A 82 -3.88 -1.35 11.45
C LYS A 82 -4.47 -1.99 10.21
N LEU A 83 -3.78 -1.86 9.08
CA LEU A 83 -4.21 -2.38 7.79
C LEU A 83 -3.60 -3.76 7.55
N PRO A 84 -4.30 -4.69 6.89
CA PRO A 84 -3.77 -6.01 6.58
C PRO A 84 -2.72 -5.95 5.46
N ILE A 85 -1.75 -6.86 5.52
CA ILE A 85 -0.85 -7.19 4.42
C ILE A 85 -1.16 -8.64 4.02
N ASP A 86 -1.85 -8.81 2.90
CA ASP A 86 -2.29 -10.12 2.43
C ASP A 86 -1.40 -10.64 1.29
N PRO A 87 -1.13 -11.96 1.23
CA PRO A 87 -0.44 -12.54 0.08
C PRO A 87 -1.35 -12.50 -1.17
N ILE A 88 -0.76 -12.24 -2.33
CA ILE A 88 -1.42 -12.34 -3.63
C ILE A 88 -0.46 -12.92 -4.66
N THR A 89 -0.94 -13.64 -5.67
CA THR A 89 -0.09 -13.98 -6.82
C THR A 89 -0.13 -12.89 -7.89
N SER A 90 0.93 -12.76 -8.69
CA SER A 90 0.92 -11.87 -9.87
C SER A 90 -0.30 -12.11 -10.79
N SER A 91 -0.71 -13.37 -10.95
CA SER A 91 -1.89 -13.74 -11.75
C SER A 91 -3.22 -13.30 -11.13
N GLN A 92 -3.36 -13.39 -9.81
CA GLN A 92 -4.52 -12.92 -9.06
C GLN A 92 -4.61 -11.39 -9.09
N LEU A 93 -3.48 -10.71 -8.96
CA LEU A 93 -3.39 -9.25 -9.01
C LEU A 93 -3.89 -8.72 -10.36
N SER A 94 -3.40 -9.29 -11.46
CA SER A 94 -3.82 -8.92 -12.81
C SER A 94 -5.30 -9.23 -13.04
N SER A 95 -5.79 -10.39 -12.58
CA SER A 95 -7.20 -10.77 -12.73
C SER A 95 -8.16 -9.89 -11.93
N ARG A 96 -7.78 -9.48 -10.70
CA ARG A 96 -8.65 -8.75 -9.77
C ARG A 96 -8.67 -7.24 -10.01
N TYR A 97 -7.53 -6.68 -10.40
CA TYR A 97 -7.35 -5.23 -10.48
C TYR A 97 -6.96 -4.75 -11.87
N HIS A 98 -6.94 -5.64 -12.87
CA HIS A 98 -6.48 -5.34 -14.23
C HIS A 98 -5.07 -4.72 -14.25
N PHE A 99 -4.26 -5.08 -13.25
CA PHE A 99 -2.92 -4.54 -13.08
C PHE A 99 -1.98 -5.06 -14.17
N VAL A 100 -1.28 -4.15 -14.85
CA VAL A 100 -0.29 -4.45 -15.89
C VAL A 100 1.06 -3.92 -15.42
N LYS A 101 1.94 -4.82 -14.98
CA LYS A 101 3.27 -4.45 -14.45
C LYS A 101 4.20 -3.85 -15.52
N THR A 102 4.09 -4.36 -16.74
CA THR A 102 4.87 -3.89 -17.88
C THR A 102 3.91 -3.54 -19.01
N PRO A 103 3.64 -2.25 -19.28
CA PRO A 103 2.82 -1.86 -20.42
C PRO A 103 3.53 -2.27 -21.72
N SER A 104 2.75 -2.72 -22.71
CA SER A 104 3.21 -3.08 -24.06
C SER A 104 3.30 -1.88 -24.98
#